data_AF-A0A165NSE6-F1
#
_entry.id   AF-A0A165NSE6-F1
#
_cell.length_a   1.000
_cell.length_b   1.000
_cell.length_c   1.000
_cell.angle_alpha   90.00
_cell.angle_beta   90.00
_cell.angle_gamma   90.00
#
_symmetry.space_group_name_H-M   'P 1'
#
loop_
_entity.id
_entity.type
_entity.pdbx_description
1 polymer ?
#
loop_
_entity_poly.entity_id
_entity_poly.type
_entity_poly.pdbx_seq_one_letter_code
_entity_poly.pdbx_strand_id
1 'polypeptide(L)'
;MLPADAPLATVKTVTGGAPVKAVFDAMSHPDIQNLGYAVLAPGGTQVIDLPPEVDAAKRAPEKRVVMAWGYVNLPVNRELGAALYAKLGGWLADGTIKLNRVEVLPRSFEGIVSGLKKHEKDVSIVKLVIHPQETT
;
A
#
# COMPACT_ATOMS: atom_id res chain seq x y z
N MET A 1 15.82 -10.20 4.46
CA MET A 1 14.47 -10.54 3.93
C MET A 1 14.13 -11.97 4.30
N LEU A 2 12.84 -12.25 4.51
CA LEU A 2 12.39 -13.62 4.77
C LEU A 2 12.54 -14.47 3.48
N PRO A 3 12.90 -15.76 3.58
CA PRO A 3 12.89 -16.66 2.44
C PRO A 3 11.48 -16.75 1.82
N ALA A 4 11.38 -16.73 0.48
CA ALA A 4 10.11 -16.67 -0.25
C ALA A 4 9.18 -17.89 -0.01
N ASP A 5 9.74 -19.03 0.38
CA ASP A 5 8.98 -20.29 0.53
C ASP A 5 8.05 -20.29 1.75
N ALA A 6 8.45 -19.63 2.85
CA ALA A 6 7.64 -19.58 4.06
C ALA A 6 6.33 -18.80 3.85
N PRO A 7 6.33 -17.59 3.25
CA PRO A 7 5.10 -16.87 2.94
C PRO A 7 4.11 -17.62 2.03
N LEU A 8 4.58 -18.34 1.00
CA LEU A 8 3.70 -19.10 0.09
C LEU A 8 2.95 -20.22 0.82
N ALA A 9 3.67 -20.98 1.65
CA ALA A 9 3.06 -22.02 2.46
C ALA A 9 2.04 -21.43 3.45
N THR A 10 2.37 -20.30 4.10
CA THR A 10 1.44 -19.60 5.00
C THR A 10 0.16 -19.16 4.27
N VAL A 11 0.27 -18.57 3.09
CA VAL A 11 -0.91 -18.15 2.31
C VAL A 11 -1.80 -19.34 1.96
N LYS A 12 -1.22 -20.46 1.52
CA LYS A 12 -1.98 -21.69 1.22
C LYS A 12 -2.73 -22.20 2.45
N THR A 13 -2.08 -22.19 3.61
CA THR A 13 -2.70 -22.60 4.89
C THR A 13 -3.85 -21.67 5.28
N VAL A 14 -3.63 -20.35 5.29
CA VAL A 14 -4.65 -19.35 5.70
C VAL A 14 -5.86 -19.35 4.77
N THR A 15 -5.64 -19.59 3.48
CA THR A 15 -6.72 -19.66 2.48
C THR A 15 -7.41 -21.02 2.43
N GLY A 16 -6.92 -22.04 3.15
CA GLY A 16 -7.41 -23.42 3.02
C GLY A 16 -7.24 -23.99 1.61
N GLY A 17 -6.26 -23.47 0.85
CA GLY A 17 -6.07 -23.80 -0.57
C GLY A 17 -7.05 -23.12 -1.53
N ALA A 18 -7.89 -22.20 -1.07
CA ALA A 18 -8.77 -21.43 -1.94
C ALA A 18 -7.96 -20.58 -2.95
N PRO A 19 -8.40 -20.47 -4.21
CA PRO A 19 -7.67 -19.70 -5.22
C PRO A 19 -7.56 -18.21 -4.86
N VAL A 20 -6.34 -17.69 -4.76
CA VAL A 20 -6.12 -16.26 -4.55
C VAL A 20 -6.26 -15.51 -5.88
N LYS A 21 -7.31 -14.70 -6.01
CA LYS A 21 -7.61 -13.95 -7.24
C LYS A 21 -7.14 -12.51 -7.23
N ALA A 22 -6.78 -11.98 -6.06
CA ALA A 22 -6.30 -10.62 -5.89
C ALA A 22 -5.13 -10.59 -4.92
N VAL A 23 -4.07 -9.87 -5.26
CA VAL A 23 -2.96 -9.51 -4.37
C VAL A 23 -2.75 -8.02 -4.48
N PHE A 24 -2.68 -7.34 -3.34
CA PHE A 24 -2.30 -5.92 -3.28
C PHE A 24 -0.92 -5.82 -2.63
N ASP A 25 0.06 -5.37 -3.40
CA ASP A 25 1.44 -5.20 -2.97
C ASP A 25 1.74 -3.72 -2.73
N ALA A 26 1.75 -3.35 -1.44
CA ALA A 26 2.02 -1.99 -1.00
C ALA A 26 3.52 -1.67 -0.83
N MET A 27 4.42 -2.62 -1.10
CA MET A 27 5.89 -2.41 -1.02
C MET A 27 6.50 -2.32 -2.42
N SER A 28 6.04 -3.18 -3.34
CA SER A 28 6.38 -3.18 -4.76
C SER A 28 7.87 -3.26 -5.08
N HIS A 29 8.68 -3.82 -4.19
CA HIS A 29 10.06 -4.24 -4.50
C HIS A 29 10.06 -5.52 -5.35
N PRO A 30 11.11 -5.78 -6.16
CA PRO A 30 11.12 -6.91 -7.11
C PRO A 30 10.76 -8.26 -6.49
N ASP A 31 11.33 -8.57 -5.34
CA ASP A 31 11.09 -9.80 -4.58
C ASP A 31 9.63 -9.91 -4.08
N ILE A 32 9.06 -8.84 -3.54
CA ILE A 32 7.67 -8.80 -3.09
C ILE A 32 6.72 -8.92 -4.28
N GLN A 33 7.03 -8.24 -5.39
CA GLN A 33 6.23 -8.35 -6.60
C GLN A 33 6.19 -9.79 -7.11
N ASN A 34 7.36 -10.45 -7.19
CA ASN A 34 7.45 -11.83 -7.62
C ASN A 34 6.77 -12.81 -6.64
N LEU A 35 6.87 -12.56 -5.33
CA LEU A 35 6.18 -13.34 -4.31
C LEU A 35 4.65 -13.22 -4.45
N GLY A 36 4.15 -11.99 -4.56
CA GLY A 36 2.72 -11.72 -4.75
C GLY A 36 2.19 -12.36 -6.05
N TYR A 37 2.99 -12.34 -7.11
CA TYR A 37 2.62 -12.95 -8.38
C TYR A 37 2.54 -14.49 -8.30
N ALA A 38 3.46 -15.10 -7.56
CA ALA A 38 3.49 -16.55 -7.34
C ALA A 38 2.27 -17.04 -6.54
N VAL A 39 1.74 -16.20 -5.63
CA VAL A 39 0.51 -16.49 -4.86
C VAL A 39 -0.74 -16.57 -5.75
N LEU A 40 -0.81 -15.78 -6.82
CA LEU A 40 -2.02 -15.68 -7.63
C LEU A 40 -2.38 -17.00 -8.30
N ALA A 41 -3.68 -17.32 -8.29
CA ALA A 41 -4.26 -18.34 -9.14
C ALA A 41 -4.43 -17.83 -10.59
N PRO A 42 -4.59 -18.73 -11.59
CA PRO A 42 -5.04 -18.38 -12.93
C PRO A 42 -6.25 -17.45 -12.93
N GLY A 43 -6.29 -16.43 -13.78
CA GLY A 43 -7.33 -15.38 -13.80
C GLY A 43 -7.17 -14.31 -12.73
N GLY A 44 -6.11 -14.38 -11.91
CA GLY A 44 -5.86 -13.44 -10.81
C GLY A 44 -5.25 -12.11 -11.25
N THR A 45 -5.31 -11.11 -10.37
CA THR A 45 -4.75 -9.77 -10.59
C THR A 45 -3.89 -9.33 -9.41
N GLN A 46 -2.67 -8.91 -9.71
CA GLN A 46 -1.80 -8.24 -8.75
C GLN A 46 -1.87 -6.74 -8.98
N VAL A 47 -2.13 -6.01 -7.91
CA VAL A 47 -2.06 -4.55 -7.87
C VAL A 47 -0.75 -4.17 -7.19
N ILE A 48 0.06 -3.35 -7.84
CA ILE A 48 1.33 -2.82 -7.35
C ILE A 48 1.28 -1.29 -7.30
N ASP A 49 2.04 -0.67 -6.41
CA ASP A 49 2.11 0.79 -6.23
C ASP A 49 3.36 1.42 -6.86
N LEU A 50 4.35 0.61 -7.25
CA LEU A 50 5.56 1.02 -7.99
C LEU A 50 5.63 0.33 -9.37
N PRO A 51 6.55 0.75 -10.27
CA PRO A 51 6.68 0.13 -11.59
C PRO A 51 6.83 -1.40 -11.56
N PRO A 52 6.30 -2.12 -12.58
CA PRO A 52 6.28 -3.57 -12.58
C PRO A 52 7.68 -4.19 -12.77
N GLU A 53 8.10 -4.98 -11.78
CA GLU A 53 9.37 -5.72 -11.72
C GLU A 53 9.16 -7.24 -11.57
N VAL A 54 7.92 -7.72 -11.76
CA VAL A 54 7.64 -9.15 -11.90
C VAL A 54 8.45 -9.72 -13.07
N ASP A 55 9.21 -10.78 -12.80
CA ASP A 55 10.06 -11.48 -13.76
C ASP A 55 9.28 -11.87 -15.00
N ALA A 56 9.74 -11.40 -16.16
CA ALA A 56 9.10 -11.64 -17.44
C ALA A 56 8.98 -13.15 -17.76
N ALA A 57 9.94 -13.96 -17.34
CA ALA A 57 9.93 -15.41 -17.56
C ALA A 57 8.84 -16.12 -16.75
N LYS A 58 8.35 -15.50 -15.67
CA LYS A 58 7.28 -16.04 -14.81
C LYS A 58 5.90 -15.54 -15.22
N ARG A 59 5.82 -14.55 -16.12
CA ARG A 59 4.53 -13.99 -16.55
C ARG A 59 3.74 -15.02 -17.33
N ALA A 60 2.43 -15.02 -17.11
CA ALA A 60 1.49 -15.98 -17.65
C ALA A 60 0.28 -15.19 -18.19
N PRO A 61 -0.22 -15.49 -19.41
CA PRO A 61 -1.30 -14.71 -20.05
C PRO A 61 -2.58 -14.60 -19.22
N GLU A 62 -2.86 -15.61 -18.39
CA GLU A 62 -4.04 -15.68 -17.54
C GLU A 62 -3.93 -14.87 -16.24
N LYS A 63 -2.77 -14.28 -15.93
CA LYS A 63 -2.57 -13.44 -14.74
C LYS A 63 -2.28 -12.01 -15.16
N ARG A 64 -2.80 -11.05 -14.39
CA ARG A 64 -2.62 -9.62 -14.67
C ARG A 64 -1.79 -8.96 -13.59
N VAL A 65 -0.95 -8.02 -14.00
CA VAL A 65 -0.25 -7.08 -13.11
C VAL A 65 -0.69 -5.68 -13.49
N VAL A 66 -1.20 -4.92 -12.53
CA VAL A 66 -1.72 -3.57 -12.73
C VAL A 66 -1.02 -2.65 -11.74
N MET A 67 -0.42 -1.57 -12.24
CA MET A 67 0.08 -0.51 -11.37
C MET A 67 -1.07 0.42 -11.00
N ALA A 68 -1.35 0.55 -9.70
CA ALA A 68 -2.33 1.49 -9.19
C ALA A 68 -1.72 2.90 -9.22
N TRP A 69 -2.26 3.76 -10.07
CA TRP A 69 -1.93 5.18 -10.07
C TRP A 69 -2.88 5.90 -9.12
N GLY A 70 -2.53 6.00 -7.84
CA GLY A 70 -3.33 6.64 -6.80
C GLY A 70 -3.54 8.17 -6.95
N TYR A 71 -3.10 8.77 -8.06
CA TYR A 71 -3.21 10.19 -8.31
C TYR A 71 -4.62 10.56 -8.76
N VAL A 72 -5.45 10.95 -7.81
CA VAL A 72 -6.83 11.45 -8.00
C VAL A 72 -6.94 12.66 -8.94
N ASN A 73 -5.86 13.43 -9.09
CA ASN A 73 -5.83 14.63 -9.92
C ASN A 73 -5.56 14.34 -11.40
N LEU A 74 -5.21 13.10 -11.78
CA LEU A 74 -5.07 12.74 -13.19
C LEU A 74 -6.44 12.80 -13.89
N PRO A 75 -6.50 13.27 -15.16
CA PRO A 75 -7.77 13.34 -15.89
C PRO A 75 -8.57 12.03 -15.89
N VAL A 76 -7.89 10.88 -16.06
CA VAL A 76 -8.50 9.54 -16.06
C VAL A 76 -9.09 9.14 -14.69
N ASN A 77 -8.57 9.69 -13.59
CA ASN A 77 -9.02 9.38 -12.24
C ASN A 77 -9.97 10.43 -11.66
N ARG A 78 -10.18 11.56 -12.33
CA ARG A 78 -10.81 12.75 -11.76
C ARG A 78 -12.24 12.48 -11.28
N GLU A 79 -13.02 11.74 -12.06
CA GLU A 79 -14.40 11.37 -11.70
C GLU A 79 -14.43 10.48 -10.45
N LEU A 80 -13.61 9.43 -10.43
CA LEU A 80 -13.49 8.53 -9.28
C LEU A 80 -12.98 9.27 -8.03
N GLY A 81 -11.97 10.14 -8.19
CA GLY A 81 -11.43 10.97 -7.12
C GLY A 81 -12.46 11.92 -6.53
N ALA A 82 -13.26 12.59 -7.38
CA ALA A 82 -14.34 13.46 -6.93
C ALA A 82 -15.40 12.67 -6.14
N ALA A 83 -15.81 11.50 -6.63
CA ALA A 83 -16.75 10.64 -5.92
C ALA A 83 -16.20 10.12 -4.58
N LEU A 84 -14.90 9.79 -4.52
CA LEU A 84 -14.20 9.43 -3.29
C LEU A 84 -14.23 10.58 -2.28
N TYR A 85 -13.77 11.78 -2.66
CA TYR A 85 -13.70 12.91 -1.73
C TYR A 85 -15.08 13.41 -1.28
N ALA A 86 -16.11 13.27 -2.11
CA ALA A 86 -17.50 13.58 -1.72
C ALA A 86 -18.00 12.71 -0.54
N LYS A 87 -17.47 11.49 -0.38
CA LYS A 87 -17.86 10.54 0.68
C LYS A 87 -16.84 10.45 1.81
N LEU A 88 -15.58 10.76 1.54
CA LEU A 88 -14.46 10.53 2.45
C LEU A 88 -14.66 11.17 3.83
N GLY A 89 -15.17 12.40 3.89
CA GLY A 89 -15.45 13.07 5.16
C GLY A 89 -16.45 12.29 6.04
N GLY A 90 -17.52 11.76 5.42
CA GLY A 90 -18.50 10.93 6.11
C GLY A 90 -17.89 9.61 6.60
N TRP A 91 -17.13 8.93 5.75
CA TRP A 91 -16.46 7.67 6.11
C TRP A 91 -15.40 7.82 7.20
N LEU A 92 -14.76 8.99 7.29
CA LEU A 92 -13.85 9.31 8.39
C LEU A 92 -14.62 9.60 9.67
N ALA A 93 -15.74 10.31 9.59
CA ALA A 93 -16.57 10.67 10.74
C ALA A 93 -17.29 9.45 11.36
N ASP A 94 -17.78 8.53 10.54
CA ASP A 94 -18.48 7.32 10.98
C ASP A 94 -17.55 6.12 11.26
N GLY A 95 -16.26 6.25 10.94
CA GLY A 95 -15.25 5.24 11.19
C GLY A 95 -15.23 4.07 10.19
N THR A 96 -15.94 4.19 9.07
CA THR A 96 -15.82 3.27 7.91
C THR A 96 -14.39 3.22 7.42
N ILE A 97 -13.73 4.38 7.35
CA ILE A 97 -12.29 4.49 7.12
C ILE A 97 -11.62 4.91 8.42
N LYS A 98 -10.74 4.05 8.92
CA LYS A 98 -9.89 4.34 10.08
C LYS A 98 -8.51 4.74 9.61
N LEU A 99 -8.04 5.89 10.08
CA LEU A 99 -6.68 6.35 9.82
C LEU A 99 -5.66 5.50 10.58
N ASN A 100 -4.43 5.49 10.08
CA ASN A 100 -3.29 5.02 10.88
C ASN A 100 -3.16 5.86 12.15
N ARG A 101 -2.53 5.30 13.18
CA ARG A 101 -2.19 6.05 14.40
C ARG A 101 -1.39 7.29 14.00
N VAL A 102 -1.76 8.43 14.57
CA VAL A 102 -1.05 9.69 14.34
C VAL A 102 -0.14 9.95 15.52
N GLU A 103 1.10 10.31 15.22
CA GLU A 103 2.02 10.88 16.20
C GLU A 103 2.29 12.32 15.78
N VAL A 104 1.84 13.27 16.61
CA VAL A 104 2.09 14.68 16.40
C VAL A 104 3.47 15.01 16.97
N LEU A 105 4.35 15.51 16.12
CA LEU A 105 5.70 15.91 16.48
C LEU A 105 5.72 17.36 16.99
N PRO A 106 6.51 17.67 18.04
CA PRO A 106 6.62 19.02 18.58
C PRO A 106 7.49 19.94 17.70
N ARG A 107 7.51 21.24 18.02
CA ARG A 107 8.39 22.26 17.40
C ARG A 107 8.08 22.60 15.95
N SER A 108 6.81 22.53 15.54
CA SER A 108 6.37 23.10 14.25
C SER A 108 7.20 22.59 13.05
N PHE A 109 7.68 23.49 12.19
CA PHE A 109 8.56 23.20 11.07
C PHE A 109 9.91 22.57 11.47
N GLU A 110 10.46 22.89 12.64
CA GLU A 110 11.71 22.27 13.11
C GLU A 110 11.54 20.77 13.36
N GLY A 111 10.31 20.34 13.67
CA GLY A 111 9.92 18.94 13.84
C GLY A 111 10.17 18.07 12.61
N ILE A 112 10.23 18.64 11.40
CA ILE A 112 10.47 17.91 10.14
C ILE A 112 11.78 17.13 10.20
N VAL A 113 12.87 17.77 10.64
CA VAL A 113 14.20 17.12 10.63
C VAL A 113 14.24 15.91 11.56
N SER A 114 13.67 16.02 12.77
CA SER A 114 13.55 14.88 13.68
C SER A 114 12.58 13.81 13.16
N GLY A 115 11.48 14.23 12.52
CA GLY A 115 10.50 13.31 11.94
C GLY A 115 11.08 12.47 10.81
N LEU A 116 11.85 13.08 9.91
CA LEU A 116 12.53 12.36 8.83
C LEU A 116 13.55 11.36 9.37
N LYS A 117 14.39 11.76 10.34
CA LYS A 117 15.33 10.84 11.00
C LYS A 117 14.63 9.63 11.63
N LYS A 118 13.48 9.86 12.28
CA LYS A 118 12.66 8.79 12.85
C LYS A 118 12.04 7.89 11.76
N HIS A 119 11.57 8.49 10.67
CA HIS A 119 10.94 7.77 9.56
C HIS A 119 11.87 6.74 8.90
N GLU A 120 13.18 6.99 8.87
CA GLU A 120 14.15 6.10 8.25
C GLU A 120 14.17 4.69 8.85
N LYS A 121 13.88 4.52 10.14
CA LYS A 121 14.04 3.21 10.82
C LYS A 121 13.01 2.85 11.87
N ASP A 122 12.31 3.82 12.46
CA ASP A 122 11.57 3.63 13.71
C ASP A 122 10.05 3.85 13.58
N VAL A 123 9.52 3.95 12.36
CA VAL A 123 8.09 4.15 12.13
C VAL A 123 7.43 2.88 11.63
N SER A 124 6.49 2.35 12.42
CA SER A 124 5.66 1.20 12.04
C SER A 124 4.18 1.51 12.26
N ILE A 125 3.42 1.57 11.17
CA ILE A 125 1.96 1.81 11.18
C ILE A 125 1.60 3.10 11.97
N VAL A 126 2.40 4.15 11.79
CA VAL A 126 2.19 5.47 12.39
C VAL A 126 2.43 6.54 11.32
N LYS A 127 1.58 7.58 11.30
CA LYS A 127 1.81 8.79 10.51
C LYS A 127 2.36 9.88 11.41
N LEU A 128 3.58 10.32 11.12
CA LEU A 128 4.17 11.49 11.76
C LEU A 128 3.53 12.75 11.16
N VAL A 129 3.04 13.65 12.01
CA VAL A 129 2.38 14.89 11.60
C VAL A 129 3.03 16.06 12.36
N ILE A 130 3.22 17.18 11.66
CA ILE A 130 3.58 18.46 12.28
C ILE A 130 2.42 19.44 12.13
N HIS A 131 2.33 20.39 13.04
CA HIS A 131 1.43 21.53 12.95
C HIS A 131 2.26 22.82 12.78
N PRO A 132 2.41 23.31 11.54
CA PRO A 132 3.25 24.48 11.24
C PRO A 132 2.91 25.76 12.01
N GLN A 133 1.66 25.88 12.44
CA GLN A 133 1.14 27.03 13.18
C GLN A 133 1.44 26.97 14.68
N GLU A 134 1.84 25.82 15.21
CA GLU A 134 2.22 25.70 16.62
C GLU A 134 3.58 26.38 16.83
N THR A 135 3.77 27.02 17.99
CA THR A 135 4.99 27.81 18.29
C THR A 135 5.81 27.21 19.44
N THR A 136 5.45 26.02 19.91
CA THR A 136 6.04 25.32 21.06
C THR A 136 6.34 23.87 20.73
#